data_AF-A0A564Y8R5-F1
#
_entry.id   AF-A0A564Y8R5-F1
#
_cell.length_a   1.000
_cell.length_b   1.000
_cell.length_c   1.000
_cell.angle_alpha   90.00
_cell.angle_beta   90.00
_cell.angle_gamma   90.00
#
_symmetry.space_group_name_H-M   'P 1'
#
loop_
_entity.id
_entity.type
_entity.pdbx_description
1 polymer ?
#
loop_
_entity_poly.entity_id
_entity_poly.type
_entity_poly.pdbx_seq_one_letter_code
_entity_poly.pdbx_strand_id
1 'polypeptide(L)' 'SFDFRSIAEAQRTDSESHEFQNRPNFLQLKDLPLTTALGSITCDVSTSIPRPFAPKSFRPQVLNPSTIYHIPTNVQQ' A
#
# COMPACT_ATOMS: atom_id res chain seq x y z
N SER A 1 -13.55 -2.98 9.38
CA SER A 1 -12.41 -3.55 8.65
C SER A 1 -11.95 -2.52 7.64
N PHE A 2 -10.64 -2.31 7.53
CA PHE A 2 -10.08 -1.43 6.50
C PHE A 2 -10.02 -2.19 5.18
N ASP A 3 -10.47 -1.60 4.06
CA ASP A 3 -10.55 -2.29 2.76
C ASP A 3 -9.28 -2.08 1.92
N PHE A 4 -8.43 -3.10 1.87
CA PHE A 4 -7.21 -3.09 1.04
C PHE A 4 -7.49 -3.02 -0.46
N ARG A 5 -8.66 -3.49 -0.91
CA ARG A 5 -9.06 -3.38 -2.31
C ARG A 5 -9.22 -1.91 -2.71
N SER A 6 -9.90 -1.12 -1.87
CA SER A 6 -10.07 0.32 -2.12
C SER A 6 -8.73 1.07 -2.19
N ILE A 7 -7.71 0.68 -1.41
CA ILE A 7 -6.36 1.23 -1.55
C ILE A 7 -5.73 0.82 -2.88
N ALA A 8 -5.76 -0.48 -3.20
CA ALA A 8 -5.12 -1.02 -4.41
C ALA A 8 -5.69 -0.36 -5.69
N GLU A 9 -7.01 -0.19 -5.77
CA GLU A 9 -7.65 0.52 -6.87
C GLU A 9 -7.20 1.99 -6.94
N ALA A 10 -7.13 2.68 -5.79
CA ALA A 10 -6.69 4.06 -5.75
C ALA A 10 -5.22 4.24 -6.13
N GLN A 11 -4.34 3.31 -5.74
CA GLN A 11 -2.92 3.30 -6.14
C GLN A 11 -2.75 3.17 -7.65
N ARG A 12 -3.56 2.33 -8.31
CA ARG A 12 -3.48 2.10 -9.76
C ARG A 12 -3.72 3.36 -10.58
N THR A 13 -4.58 4.26 -10.08
CA THR A 13 -4.90 5.52 -10.75
C THR A 13 -4.11 6.72 -10.22
N ASP A 14 -3.30 6.53 -9.17
CA ASP A 14 -2.54 7.60 -8.55
C ASP A 14 -1.17 7.76 -9.21
N SER A 15 -1.04 8.77 -10.07
CA SER A 15 0.21 9.11 -10.75
C SER A 15 1.35 9.38 -9.76
N GLU A 16 1.06 9.93 -8.58
CA GLU A 16 2.06 10.19 -7.55
C GLU A 16 2.66 8.87 -7.03
N SER A 17 1.84 7.83 -6.89
CA SER A 17 2.30 6.49 -6.48
C SER A 17 3.33 5.91 -7.47
N HIS A 18 3.09 6.08 -8.77
CA HIS A 18 4.02 5.66 -9.82
C HIS A 18 5.31 6.49 -9.83
N GLU A 19 5.23 7.79 -9.55
CA GLU A 19 6.43 8.63 -9.43
C GLU A 19 7.31 8.19 -8.25
N PHE A 20 6.72 7.84 -7.10
CA PHE A 20 7.46 7.39 -5.92
C PHE A 20 8.15 6.04 -6.11
N GLN A 21 7.56 5.12 -6.90
CA GLN A 21 8.21 3.86 -7.25
C GLN A 21 9.48 4.06 -8.09
N ASN A 22 9.52 5.12 -8.91
CA ASN A 22 10.61 5.39 -9.85
C ASN A 22 11.68 6.36 -9.31
N ARG A 23 11.46 6.97 -8.13
CA ARG A 23 12.42 7.89 -7.52
C ARG A 23 13.41 7.13 -6.63
N PRO A 24 14.71 7.47 -6.66
CA PRO A 24 15.65 6.99 -5.66
C PRO A 24 15.28 7.59 -4.30
N ASN A 25 14.61 6.80 -3.47
CA ASN A 25 14.21 7.16 -2.12
C ASN A 25 14.54 6.00 -1.16
N PHE A 26 14.40 6.24 0.14
CA PHE A 26 14.65 5.22 1.17
C PHE A 26 13.51 4.18 1.27
N LEU A 27 12.43 4.34 0.50
CA LEU A 27 11.31 3.40 0.50
C LEU A 27 11.64 2.21 -0.41
N GLN A 28 11.24 1.02 0.02
CA GLN A 28 11.29 -0.16 -0.82
C GLN A 28 9.87 -0.50 -1.23
N LEU A 29 9.39 0.13 -2.30
CA LEU A 29 8.03 -0.10 -2.79
C LEU A 29 7.98 -1.37 -3.65
N LYS A 30 7.08 -2.29 -3.30
CA LYS A 30 6.82 -3.52 -4.05
C LYS A 30 5.33 -3.79 -4.16
N ASP A 31 4.92 -4.35 -5.29
CA ASP A 31 3.56 -4.84 -5.48
C ASP A 31 3.41 -6.21 -4.84
N LEU A 32 2.45 -6.34 -3.93
CA LEU A 32 2.10 -7.58 -3.25
C LEU A 32 0.72 -8.07 -3.72
N PRO A 33 0.54 -9.37 -3.98
CA PRO A 33 -0.76 -9.88 -4.44
C PRO A 33 -1.82 -9.76 -3.34
N LEU A 34 -3.04 -9.36 -3.70
CA LEU A 34 -4.16 -9.44 -2.77
C LEU A 34 -4.66 -10.89 -2.68
N THR A 35 -4.73 -11.46 -1.48
CA THR A 35 -5.19 -12.85 -1.29
C THR A 35 -6.71 -12.99 -1.45
N THR A 36 -7.46 -11.90 -1.28
CA THR A 36 -8.93 -11.89 -1.29
C THR A 36 -9.53 -11.23 -2.53
N ALA A 37 -8.71 -10.72 -3.46
CA ALA A 37 -9.18 -10.00 -4.64
C ALA A 37 -8.16 -10.11 -5.77
N LEU A 38 -8.62 -9.97 -7.02
CA LEU A 38 -7.71 -9.81 -8.15
C LEU A 38 -6.99 -8.46 -8.05
N GLY A 39 -5.68 -8.47 -8.28
CA GLY A 39 -4.84 -7.27 -8.28
C GLY A 39 -3.72 -7.32 -7.24
N SER A 40 -2.90 -6.28 -7.26
CA SER A 40 -1.79 -6.09 -6.33
C SER A 40 -1.93 -4.78 -5.58
N ILE A 41 -1.35 -4.73 -4.39
CA ILE A 41 -1.24 -3.54 -3.57
C ILE A 41 0.23 -3.16 -3.42
N THR A 42 0.58 -1.93 -3.75
CA THR A 42 1.93 -1.41 -3.56
C THR A 42 2.17 -1.16 -2.08
N CYS A 43 3.26 -1.72 -1.56
CA CYS A 43 3.63 -1.64 -0.15
C CYS A 43 5.08 -1.20 0.02
N ASP A 44 5.35 -0.42 1.06
CA ASP A 44 6.69 -0.24 1.59
C ASP A 44 7.09 -1.49 2.40
N VAL A 45 8.11 -2.19 1.92
CA VAL A 45 8.68 -3.40 2.52
C VAL A 45 10.05 -3.16 3.14
N SER A 46 10.45 -1.89 3.33
CA SER A 46 11.72 -1.53 3.98
C SER A 46 11.81 -1.98 5.44
N THR A 47 10.70 -2.40 6.04
CA THR A 47 10.60 -2.89 7.41
C THR A 47 10.04 -4.31 7.47
N SER A 48 10.11 -4.95 8.64
CA SER A 48 9.64 -6.32 8.86
C SER A 48 8.16 -6.56 8.55
N ILE A 49 7.32 -5.53 8.67
CA ILE A 49 5.88 -5.60 8.35
C ILE A 49 5.62 -4.74 7.11
N PRO A 50 5.17 -5.32 5.99
CA PRO A 50 4.75 -4.56 4.81
C PRO A 50 3.63 -3.57 5.15
N ARG A 51 3.80 -2.31 4.73
CA ARG A 51 2.79 -1.25 4.90
C ARG A 51 2.27 -0.79 3.54
N PRO A 52 0.95 -0.71 3.30
CA PRO A 52 0.43 -0.13 2.08
C PRO A 52 0.94 1.30 1.89
N PHE A 53 1.40 1.61 0.69
CA PHE A 53 1.69 2.99 0.32
C PHE A 53 0.38 3.75 0.22
N ALA A 54 0.20 4.80 1.01
CA ALA A 54 -1.08 5.52 1.04
C ALA A 54 -1.23 6.43 -0.20
N PRO A 55 -2.18 6.14 -1.11
CA PRO A 55 -2.46 7.03 -2.23
C PRO A 55 -3.04 8.35 -1.72
N LYS A 56 -2.88 9.41 -2.52
CA LYS A 56 -3.20 10.79 -2.11
C LYS A 56 -4.60 10.96 -1.52
N SER A 57 -5.61 10.28 -2.09
CA SER A 57 -7.01 10.30 -1.64
C SER A 57 -7.23 9.65 -0.27
N PHE A 58 -6.32 8.81 0.20
CA PHE A 58 -6.40 8.10 1.49
C PHE A 58 -5.52 8.71 2.58
N ARG A 59 -4.58 9.60 2.23
CA ARG A 59 -3.70 10.29 3.21
C ARG A 59 -4.43 11.02 4.34
N PRO A 60 -5.60 11.67 4.14
CA PRO A 60 -6.35 12.25 5.25
C PRO A 60 -6.78 11.20 6.30
N GLN A 61 -6.97 9.94 5.90
CA GLN A 61 -7.36 8.84 6.78
C GLN A 61 -6.15 8.22 7.51
N VAL A 62 -4.97 8.27 6.90
CA VAL A 62 -3.67 7.82 7.48
C VAL A 62 -3.24 8.71 8.65
N LEU A 63 -3.58 10.00 8.61
CA LEU A 63 -3.22 10.96 9.66
C LEU A 63 -3.96 10.72 10.99
N ASN A 64 -4.94 9.81 11.01
CA ASN A 64 -5.55 9.35 12.24
C ASN A 64 -4.64 8.31 12.90
N PRO A 65 -4.13 8.54 14.12
CA PRO A 65 -3.19 7.64 14.80
C PRO A 65 -3.77 6.25 15.09
N SER A 66 -5.09 6.07 14.98
CA SER A 66 -5.77 4.78 15.11
C SER A 66 -5.79 3.95 13.81
N THR A 67 -5.36 4.51 12.68
CA THR A 67 -5.37 3.81 11.38
C THR A 67 -4.10 2.96 11.24
N ILE A 68 -4.19 1.68 11.63
CA ILE A 68 -3.12 0.70 11.41
C ILE A 68 -3.43 -0.13 10.18
N TYR A 69 -2.58 -0.01 9.15
CA TYR A 69 -2.63 -0.85 7.96
C TYR A 69 -1.88 -2.17 8.20
N HIS A 70 -2.54 -3.15 8.82
CA HIS A 70 -1.92 -4.46 9.03
C HIS A 70 -2.19 -5.39 7.85
N ILE A 71 -1.19 -5.57 6.98
CA ILE A 71 -1.28 -6.57 5.91
C ILE A 71 -1.13 -7.96 6.55
N PRO A 72 -2.10 -8.87 6.39
CA PRO A 72 -1.98 -10.22 6.93
C PRO A 72 -0.78 -10.95 6.30
N THR A 73 -0.03 -11.68 7.13
CA THR A 73 1.20 -12.40 6.76
C THR A 73 1.03 -13.46 5.65
N ASN A 74 -0.20 -13.77 5.24
CA ASN A 74 -0.51 -14.72 4.16
C ASN A 74 -0.31 -14.14 2.74
N VAL A 75 0.23 -12.93 2.62
CA VAL A 75 0.48 -12.25 1.34
C VAL A 75 1.87 -12.58 0.75
N GLN A 76 2.63 -13.50 1.37
CA GLN A 76 3.99 -13.88 0.97
C GLN A 76 4.13 -15.28 0.33
N GLN A 77 3.07 -15.87 -0.23
CA GLN A 77 3.17 -17.15 -0.95
C GLN A 77 3.12 -16.97 -2.47
#